data_AF-A0A9D7RF03-F1
#
_entry.id   AF-A0A9D7RF03-F1
#
_cell.length_a   1.000
_cell.length_b   1.000
_cell.length_c   1.000
_cell.angle_alpha   90.00
_cell.angle_beta   90.00
_cell.angle_gamma   90.00
#
_symmetry.space_group_name_H-M   'P 1'
#
loop_
_entity.id
_entity.type
_entity.pdbx_description
1 polymer ?
#
loop_
_entity_poly.entity_id
_entity_poly.type
_entity_poly.pdbx_seq_one_letter_code
_entity_poly.pdbx_strand_id
1 'polypeptide(L)'
;MSDLPNLPAGSERVAIGFTAEEAPSGAVLLLVDAATKRRAVARATEPRESFTPGAGAGVDLELWLVPTSGESREEEELLVEALRAELAAAGERDRAAPPPPVVVALQSAYVLWSPGVLVLLSPRERWLALRRAAIDAAFVIGELRAIEEAVEATWPELEADASLAFESSERALPRRDELRARFSRVLALRMRLSRLAPRALLPHVHPPTLASQLAERLRERARLPERLEHLREKLELQFQAVELASQRFSDYALARTGHSLEWVIIVLLAGQTILLLVELLAGYGAA
;
A
#
# COMPACT_ATOMS: atom_id res chain seq x y z
N MET A 1 12.13 26.95 -7.34
CA MET A 1 13.40 27.30 -6.66
C MET A 1 13.07 27.59 -5.21
N SER A 2 13.34 26.64 -4.32
CA SER A 2 13.38 26.93 -2.89
C SER A 2 14.80 26.61 -2.48
N ASP A 3 15.50 27.60 -1.95
CA ASP A 3 16.78 27.41 -1.28
C ASP A 3 16.57 26.33 -0.25
N LEU A 4 17.19 25.19 -0.49
CA LEU A 4 17.32 24.14 0.49
C LEU A 4 17.91 24.77 1.77
N PRO A 5 17.56 24.25 2.96
CA PRO A 5 18.06 24.78 4.20
C PRO A 5 19.57 24.69 4.11
N ASN A 6 20.26 25.76 4.53
CA ASN A 6 21.70 25.71 4.70
C ASN A 6 22.00 24.66 5.76
N LEU A 7 22.18 23.42 5.32
CA LEU A 7 22.48 22.30 6.18
C LEU A 7 23.87 22.53 6.78
N PRO A 8 24.09 22.13 8.04
CA PRO A 8 25.39 22.23 8.68
C PRO A 8 26.50 21.60 7.83
N ALA A 9 27.71 22.14 7.93
CA ALA A 9 28.87 21.60 7.25
C ALA A 9 29.04 20.10 7.57
N GLY A 10 29.24 19.29 6.53
CA GLY A 10 29.38 17.84 6.67
C GLY A 10 28.05 17.06 6.69
N SER A 11 26.92 17.71 6.42
CA SER A 11 25.67 17.02 6.13
C SER A 11 25.75 16.23 4.82
N GLU A 12 25.14 15.05 4.78
CA GLU A 12 25.13 14.17 3.61
C GLU A 12 23.69 13.91 3.17
N ARG A 13 23.47 13.84 1.85
CA ARG A 13 22.17 13.45 1.28
C ARG A 13 22.33 12.17 0.49
N VAL A 14 21.50 11.19 0.81
CA VAL A 14 21.50 9.89 0.15
C VAL A 14 20.13 9.59 -0.41
N ALA A 15 20.07 9.43 -1.72
CA ALA A 15 18.90 8.92 -2.40
C ALA A 15 18.80 7.39 -2.23
N ILE A 16 17.66 6.91 -1.73
CA ILE A 16 17.38 5.50 -1.47
C ILE A 16 16.22 5.05 -2.36
N GLY A 17 16.42 3.97 -3.11
CA GLY A 17 15.34 3.26 -3.80
C GLY A 17 15.11 1.88 -3.21
N PHE A 18 13.86 1.42 -3.18
CA PHE A 18 13.50 0.07 -2.76
C PHE A 18 13.22 -0.79 -4.00
N THR A 19 14.09 -1.75 -4.31
CA THR A 19 13.94 -2.65 -5.46
C THR A 19 13.86 -4.11 -5.03
N ALA A 20 13.06 -4.90 -5.76
CA ALA A 20 12.98 -6.36 -5.62
C ALA A 20 13.97 -7.11 -6.54
N GLU A 21 14.56 -6.43 -7.52
CA GLU A 21 15.53 -7.01 -8.45
C GLU A 21 16.96 -7.00 -7.87
N GLU A 22 17.83 -7.86 -8.39
CA GLU A 22 19.26 -7.85 -8.05
C GLU A 22 19.84 -6.47 -8.36
N ALA A 23 20.36 -5.80 -7.33
CA ALA A 23 20.73 -4.39 -7.39
C ALA A 23 21.73 -4.15 -8.54
N PRO A 24 21.40 -3.29 -9.52
CA PRO A 24 22.34 -2.89 -10.56
C PRO A 24 23.41 -2.01 -9.91
N SER A 25 24.64 -2.52 -9.80
CA SER A 25 25.90 -1.84 -9.43
C SER A 25 25.94 -0.87 -8.22
N GLY A 26 24.83 -0.66 -7.51
CA GLY A 26 24.71 0.26 -6.37
C GLY A 26 25.01 -0.42 -5.04
N ALA A 27 25.54 0.34 -4.08
CA ALA A 27 25.78 -0.16 -2.74
C ALA A 27 24.45 -0.52 -2.06
N VAL A 28 24.22 -1.82 -1.85
CA VAL A 28 23.07 -2.33 -1.08
C VAL A 28 23.21 -1.85 0.36
N LEU A 29 22.30 -1.00 0.81
CA LEU A 29 22.31 -0.43 2.16
C LEU A 29 21.66 -1.36 3.17
N LEU A 30 20.58 -2.05 2.77
CA LEU A 30 19.82 -2.90 3.66
C LEU A 30 18.97 -3.92 2.88
N LEU A 31 18.90 -5.15 3.38
CA LEU A 31 17.80 -6.06 3.03
C LEU A 31 16.59 -5.68 3.89
N VAL A 32 15.60 -5.06 3.27
CA VAL A 32 14.43 -4.51 3.96
C VAL A 32 13.38 -5.58 4.15
N ASP A 33 13.21 -6.45 3.14
CA ASP A 33 12.30 -7.58 3.24
C ASP A 33 12.85 -8.87 2.61
N ALA A 34 13.19 -9.84 3.47
CA ALA A 34 13.63 -11.17 3.07
C ALA A 34 12.55 -11.96 2.29
N ALA A 35 11.26 -11.75 2.57
CA ALA A 35 10.16 -12.47 1.92
C ALA A 35 9.86 -11.90 0.52
N THR A 36 10.00 -10.59 0.29
CA THR A 36 9.91 -9.98 -1.06
C THR A 36 11.27 -9.86 -1.75
N LYS A 37 12.37 -10.23 -1.08
CA LYS A 37 13.74 -9.91 -1.48
C LYS A 37 13.99 -8.41 -1.75
N ARG A 38 13.15 -7.52 -1.19
CA ARG A 38 13.31 -6.07 -1.38
C ARG A 38 14.54 -5.56 -0.65
N ARG A 39 15.35 -4.79 -1.37
CA ARG A 39 16.61 -4.18 -0.92
C ARG A 39 16.49 -2.66 -1.00
N ALA A 40 16.95 -1.97 0.03
CA ALA A 40 17.26 -0.55 -0.03
C ALA A 40 18.64 -0.40 -0.68
N VAL A 41 18.69 0.30 -1.80
CA VAL A 41 19.93 0.52 -2.55
C VAL A 41 20.22 2.02 -2.56
N ALA A 42 21.43 2.40 -2.17
CA ALA A 42 21.90 3.77 -2.36
C ALA A 42 22.01 4.02 -3.86
N ARG A 43 21.32 5.04 -4.37
CA ARG A 43 21.56 5.53 -5.72
C ARG A 43 22.67 6.57 -5.63
N ALA A 44 23.67 6.47 -6.50
CA ALA A 44 24.71 7.48 -6.61
C ALA A 44 24.02 8.83 -6.88
N THR A 45 24.22 9.78 -5.98
CA THR A 45 23.58 11.09 -6.01
C THR A 45 24.23 11.91 -7.12
N GLU A 46 23.70 11.88 -8.34
CA GLU A 46 23.87 13.03 -9.22
C GLU A 46 23.05 14.19 -8.61
N PRO A 47 23.59 15.41 -8.54
CA PRO A 47 22.89 16.56 -7.99
C PRO A 47 21.67 16.86 -8.87
N ARG A 48 20.50 16.38 -8.47
CA ARG A 48 19.24 16.67 -9.17
C ARG A 48 18.69 18.01 -8.69
N GLU A 49 18.62 18.96 -9.60
CA GLU A 49 18.09 20.33 -9.39
C GLU A 49 16.57 20.40 -9.20
N SER A 50 15.84 19.28 -9.19
CA SER A 50 14.40 19.29 -8.91
C SER A 50 13.94 17.96 -8.34
N PHE A 51 13.35 18.02 -7.15
CA PHE A 51 12.65 16.92 -6.51
C PHE A 51 11.16 17.21 -6.53
N THR A 52 10.38 16.30 -7.11
CA THR A 52 8.91 16.28 -7.06
C THR A 52 8.52 14.92 -6.47
N PRO A 53 8.12 14.86 -5.19
CA PRO A 53 7.72 13.62 -4.52
C PRO A 53 6.39 13.04 -5.06
N GLY A 54 6.39 12.40 -6.23
CA GLY A 54 5.26 11.53 -6.57
C GLY A 54 5.01 11.09 -8.01
N ALA A 55 5.88 11.36 -8.98
CA ALA A 55 5.48 11.18 -10.39
C ALA A 55 6.35 10.25 -11.27
N GLY A 56 7.40 9.59 -10.77
CA GLY A 56 8.18 8.72 -11.66
C GLY A 56 9.21 7.84 -10.97
N ALA A 57 9.49 6.68 -11.60
CA ALA A 57 10.44 5.66 -11.18
C ALA A 57 11.83 6.24 -10.86
N GLY A 58 12.09 6.61 -9.61
CA GLY A 58 13.34 7.27 -9.28
C GLY A 58 13.39 7.85 -7.87
N VAL A 59 13.87 7.05 -6.92
CA VAL A 59 14.09 7.37 -5.49
C VAL A 59 12.78 7.43 -4.68
N ASP A 60 12.63 6.49 -3.76
CA ASP A 60 11.44 6.36 -2.91
C ASP A 60 11.62 7.05 -1.55
N LEU A 61 12.88 7.31 -1.16
CA LEU A 61 13.23 7.95 0.11
C LEU A 61 14.53 8.74 -0.03
N GLU A 62 14.52 10.00 0.35
CA GLU A 62 15.71 10.82 0.54
C GLU A 62 16.11 10.82 2.01
N LEU A 63 17.36 10.42 2.30
CA LEU A 63 17.91 10.41 3.64
C LEU A 63 18.88 11.58 3.80
N TRP A 64 18.59 12.47 4.75
CA TRP A 64 19.47 13.56 5.14
C TRP A 64 20.18 13.19 6.44
N LEU A 65 21.50 13.07 6.40
CA LEU A 65 22.35 12.85 7.56
C LEU A 65 22.92 14.20 7.97
N VAL A 66 22.55 14.68 9.15
CA VAL A 66 22.98 15.98 9.67
C VAL A 66 23.81 15.73 10.92
N PRO A 67 25.11 16.07 10.92
CA PRO A 67 25.95 15.88 12.10
C PRO A 67 25.52 16.87 13.19
N THR A 68 25.43 16.38 14.42
CA THR A 68 25.28 17.25 15.59
C THR A 68 26.59 17.30 16.37
N SER A 69 26.98 18.49 16.84
CA SER A 69 28.20 18.68 17.64
C SER A 69 27.99 18.31 19.11
N GLY A 70 26.73 18.25 19.59
CA GLY A 70 26.40 17.98 20.99
C GLY A 70 26.74 19.12 21.95
N GLU A 71 27.19 20.27 21.44
CA GLU A 71 27.67 21.41 22.24
C GLU A 71 26.53 22.32 22.72
N SER A 72 25.44 22.44 21.96
CA SER A 72 24.28 23.27 22.32
C SER A 72 22.96 22.58 21.95
N ARG A 73 22.20 22.20 22.98
CA ARG A 73 20.88 21.57 22.80
C ARG A 73 19.83 22.53 22.23
N GLU A 74 19.91 23.80 22.58
CA GLU A 74 18.97 24.82 22.08
C GLU A 74 19.13 25.04 20.57
N GLU A 75 20.37 25.03 20.07
CA GLU A 75 20.65 25.12 18.64
C GLU A 75 20.14 23.90 17.87
N GLU A 76 20.30 22.71 18.43
CA GLU A 76 19.75 21.47 17.85
C GLU A 76 18.22 21.50 17.80
N GLU A 77 17.56 21.96 18.86
CA GLU A 77 16.09 22.08 18.90
C GLU A 77 15.56 23.13 17.91
N LEU A 78 16.24 24.28 17.77
CA LEU A 78 15.92 25.29 16.76
C LEU A 78 16.07 24.74 15.32
N LEU A 79 17.15 23.98 15.07
CA LEU A 79 17.36 23.35 13.78
C LEU A 79 16.29 22.29 13.47
N VAL A 80 15.88 21.49 14.46
CA VAL A 80 14.80 20.52 14.32
C VAL A 80 13.48 21.22 13.95
N GLU A 81 13.12 22.31 14.63
CA GLU A 81 11.88 23.04 14.32
C GLU A 81 11.94 23.73 12.94
N ALA A 82 13.10 24.26 12.53
CA ALA A 82 13.29 24.82 11.19
C ALA A 82 13.09 23.75 10.10
N LEU A 83 13.74 22.59 10.26
CA LEU A 83 13.61 21.46 9.33
C LEU A 83 12.18 20.89 9.31
N ARG A 84 11.51 20.84 10.47
CA ARG A 84 10.12 20.41 10.56
C ARG A 84 9.19 21.35 9.80
N ALA A 85 9.34 22.66 9.98
CA ALA A 85 8.54 23.66 9.28
C ALA A 85 8.73 23.57 7.76
N GLU A 86 9.97 23.33 7.32
CA GLU A 86 10.27 23.17 5.91
C GLU A 86 9.69 21.88 5.31
N LEU A 87 9.83 20.75 6.00
CA LEU A 87 9.24 19.49 5.56
C LEU A 87 7.71 19.56 5.48
N ALA A 88 7.08 20.30 6.38
CA ALA A 88 5.64 20.58 6.33
C ALA A 88 5.29 21.43 5.09
N ALA A 89 6.04 22.52 4.85
CA ALA A 89 5.83 23.41 3.71
C ALA A 89 6.10 22.73 2.36
N ALA A 90 7.04 21.78 2.30
CA ALA A 90 7.32 21.00 1.10
C ALA A 90 6.19 20.03 0.76
N GLY A 91 5.61 19.38 1.78
CA GLY A 91 4.52 18.43 1.57
C GLY A 91 3.20 19.09 1.11
N GLU A 92 2.90 20.31 1.58
CA GLU A 92 1.68 21.04 1.20
C GLU A 92 1.62 21.39 -0.29
N ARG A 93 2.79 21.50 -0.93
CA ARG A 93 2.90 21.86 -2.35
C ARG A 93 2.60 20.70 -3.29
N ASP A 94 2.83 19.47 -2.84
CA ASP A 94 2.74 18.28 -3.69
C ASP A 94 1.45 17.48 -3.47
N ARG A 95 0.74 17.69 -2.35
CA ARG A 95 -0.52 17.00 -2.04
C ARG A 95 -1.48 17.89 -1.25
N ALA A 96 -2.78 17.63 -1.39
CA ALA A 96 -3.81 18.20 -0.52
C ALA A 96 -3.57 17.74 0.94
N ALA A 97 -2.98 18.63 1.75
CA ALA A 97 -2.69 18.47 3.18
C ALA A 97 -1.90 17.20 3.56
N PRO A 98 -0.55 17.18 3.42
CA PRO A 98 0.25 16.11 4.00
C PRO A 98 0.06 16.04 5.54
N PRO A 99 0.19 14.86 6.15
CA PRO A 99 0.26 14.78 7.61
C PRO A 99 1.53 15.51 8.10
N PRO A 100 1.47 16.10 9.30
CA PRO A 100 2.62 16.80 9.87
C PRO A 100 3.81 15.84 10.02
N PRO A 101 5.05 16.31 9.83
CA PRO A 101 6.24 15.48 10.00
C PRO A 101 6.30 14.85 11.38
N VAL A 102 6.66 13.58 11.43
CA VAL A 102 6.85 12.83 12.68
C VAL A 102 8.23 13.16 13.23
N VAL A 103 8.27 13.69 14.45
CA VAL A 103 9.53 14.01 15.15
C VAL A 103 9.72 13.04 16.31
N VAL A 104 10.88 12.39 16.34
CA VAL A 104 11.33 11.50 17.43
C VAL A 104 12.62 12.03 17.99
N ALA A 105 12.64 12.30 19.30
CA ALA A 105 13.84 12.62 20.05
C ALA A 105 14.35 11.39 20.80
N LEU A 106 15.65 11.13 20.72
CA LEU A 106 16.40 10.12 21.45
C LEU A 106 17.53 10.79 22.23
N GLN A 107 18.22 10.04 23.10
CA GLN A 107 19.41 10.55 23.78
C GLN A 107 20.49 10.91 22.74
N SER A 108 20.67 12.21 22.47
CA SER A 108 21.58 12.82 21.47
C SER A 108 21.29 12.47 20.00
N ALA A 109 20.02 12.25 19.64
CA ALA A 109 19.64 12.15 18.23
C ALA A 109 18.19 12.60 18.01
N TYR A 110 17.93 13.22 16.87
CA TYR A 110 16.59 13.54 16.40
C TYR A 110 16.34 12.89 15.05
N VAL A 111 15.13 12.38 14.87
CA VAL A 111 14.67 11.81 13.62
C VAL A 111 13.40 12.53 13.20
N LEU A 112 13.42 13.14 12.02
CA LEU A 112 12.24 13.71 11.40
C LEU A 112 11.89 12.86 10.19
N TRP A 113 10.63 12.44 10.14
CA TRP A 113 10.11 11.68 9.01
C TRP A 113 8.94 12.41 8.37
N SER A 114 9.00 12.53 7.06
CA SER A 114 7.93 12.98 6.17
C SER A 114 7.85 11.98 5.00
N PRO A 115 6.73 11.89 4.27
CA PRO A 115 6.66 11.03 3.09
C PRO A 115 7.78 11.39 2.10
N GLY A 116 8.60 10.40 1.77
CA GLY A 116 9.72 10.56 0.84
C GLY A 116 10.98 11.22 1.43
N VAL A 117 10.96 11.76 2.65
CA VAL A 117 12.14 12.39 3.26
C VAL A 117 12.33 11.95 4.72
N LEU A 118 13.54 11.54 5.05
CA LEU A 118 13.94 11.15 6.39
C LEU A 118 15.19 11.95 6.78
N VAL A 119 15.11 12.68 7.87
CA VAL A 119 16.23 13.45 8.41
C VAL A 119 16.71 12.83 9.69
N LEU A 120 18.01 12.55 9.76
CA LEU A 120 18.70 12.01 10.92
C LEU A 120 19.71 13.05 11.43
N LEU A 121 19.40 13.68 12.57
CA LEU A 121 20.32 14.54 13.29
C LEU A 121 20.97 13.73 14.40
N SER A 122 22.27 13.44 14.29
CA SER A 122 23.00 12.73 15.34
C SER A 122 24.51 12.85 15.17
N PRO A 123 25.31 12.54 16.22
CA PRO A 123 26.76 12.38 16.10
C PRO A 123 27.11 11.31 15.07
N ARG A 124 28.19 11.53 14.30
CA ARG A 124 28.58 10.70 13.16
C ARG A 124 28.79 9.23 13.52
N GLU A 125 29.25 8.97 14.74
CA GLU A 125 29.55 7.64 15.26
C GLU A 125 28.29 6.77 15.34
N ARG A 126 27.11 7.39 15.44
CA ARG A 126 25.82 6.70 15.60
C ARG A 126 25.06 6.52 14.29
N TRP A 127 25.52 7.14 13.20
CA TRP A 127 24.83 7.12 11.91
C TRP A 127 24.58 5.71 11.43
N LEU A 128 25.56 4.82 11.52
CA LEU A 128 25.42 3.45 11.01
C LEU A 128 24.27 2.69 11.69
N ALA A 129 24.19 2.78 13.03
CA ALA A 129 23.17 2.08 13.81
C ALA A 129 21.78 2.68 13.59
N LEU A 130 21.67 4.01 13.61
CA LEU A 130 20.40 4.72 13.46
C LEU A 130 19.85 4.66 12.03
N ARG A 131 20.73 4.82 11.03
CA ARG A 131 20.35 4.82 9.60
C ARG A 131 19.59 3.56 9.21
N ARG A 132 20.07 2.39 9.63
CA ARG A 132 19.41 1.12 9.32
C ARG A 132 17.99 1.06 9.87
N ALA A 133 17.81 1.39 11.15
CA ALA A 133 16.50 1.37 11.81
C ALA A 133 15.56 2.43 11.24
N ALA A 134 16.08 3.62 10.93
CA ALA A 134 15.31 4.71 10.36
C ALA A 134 14.81 4.38 8.95
N ILE A 135 15.65 3.78 8.09
CA ILE A 135 15.27 3.34 6.74
C ILE A 135 14.19 2.25 6.80
N ASP A 136 14.36 1.25 7.67
CA ASP A 136 13.40 0.15 7.81
C ASP A 136 12.03 0.67 8.30
N ALA A 137 12.03 1.54 9.31
CA ALA A 137 10.82 2.20 9.80
C ALA A 137 10.16 3.06 8.70
N ALA A 138 10.93 3.88 7.99
CA ALA A 138 10.42 4.73 6.90
C ALA A 138 9.79 3.89 5.77
N PHE A 139 10.39 2.74 5.43
CA PHE A 139 9.81 1.80 4.48
C PHE A 139 8.47 1.26 4.95
N VAL A 140 8.39 0.77 6.20
CA VAL A 140 7.15 0.20 6.74
C VAL A 140 6.04 1.25 6.80
N ILE A 141 6.34 2.45 7.28
CA ILE A 141 5.38 3.57 7.34
C ILE A 141 4.93 3.97 5.92
N GLY A 142 5.87 4.03 4.97
CA GLY A 142 5.59 4.35 3.57
C GLY A 142 4.72 3.31 2.87
N GLU A 143 5.02 2.01 3.05
CA GLU A 143 4.20 0.93 2.48
C GLU A 143 2.80 0.90 3.09
N LEU A 144 2.66 1.11 4.41
CA LEU A 144 1.34 1.18 5.04
C LEU A 144 0.53 2.32 4.43
N ARG A 145 1.14 3.49 4.28
CA ARG A 145 0.52 4.66 3.65
C ARG A 145 0.13 4.41 2.19
N ALA A 146 0.97 3.73 1.42
CA ALA A 146 0.64 3.37 0.04
C ALA A 146 -0.57 2.42 -0.04
N ILE A 147 -0.73 1.52 0.92
CA ILE A 147 -1.92 0.66 1.00
C ILE A 147 -3.14 1.49 1.42
N GLU A 148 -3.02 2.38 2.41
CA GLU A 148 -4.11 3.29 2.79
C GLU A 148 -4.59 4.11 1.60
N GLU A 149 -3.68 4.76 0.87
CA GLU A 149 -4.00 5.56 -0.33
C GLU A 149 -4.69 4.71 -1.40
N ALA A 150 -4.23 3.48 -1.62
CA ALA A 150 -4.85 2.56 -2.57
C ALA A 150 -6.27 2.13 -2.15
N VAL A 151 -6.49 1.92 -0.85
CA VAL A 151 -7.80 1.54 -0.28
C VAL A 151 -8.80 2.69 -0.36
N GLU A 152 -8.36 3.92 -0.06
CA GLU A 152 -9.20 5.11 -0.21
C GLU A 152 -9.56 5.37 -1.67
N ALA A 153 -8.60 5.20 -2.59
CA ALA A 153 -8.84 5.41 -4.02
C ALA A 153 -9.90 4.45 -4.60
N THR A 154 -10.05 3.25 -4.03
CA THR A 154 -11.06 2.28 -4.46
C THR A 154 -12.41 2.44 -3.76
N TRP A 155 -12.51 3.32 -2.75
CA TRP A 155 -13.73 3.49 -1.97
C TRP A 155 -14.95 3.93 -2.80
N PRO A 156 -14.84 4.92 -3.73
CA PRO A 156 -15.96 5.33 -4.56
C PRO A 156 -16.46 4.21 -5.50
N GLU A 157 -15.55 3.34 -5.95
CA GLU A 157 -15.92 2.17 -6.77
C GLU A 157 -16.78 1.19 -5.94
N LEU A 158 -16.45 1.00 -4.66
CA LEU A 158 -17.20 0.13 -3.76
C LEU A 158 -18.62 0.66 -3.51
N GLU A 159 -18.77 1.97 -3.28
CA GLU A 159 -20.08 2.59 -3.05
C GLU A 159 -20.98 2.45 -4.28
N ALA A 160 -20.41 2.58 -5.49
CA ALA A 160 -21.15 2.34 -6.73
C ALA A 160 -21.61 0.88 -6.84
N ASP A 161 -20.76 -0.07 -6.45
CA ASP A 161 -21.05 -1.52 -6.51
C ASP A 161 -22.03 -1.99 -5.43
N ALA A 162 -22.12 -1.29 -4.30
CA ALA A 162 -23.05 -1.63 -3.23
C ALA A 162 -24.51 -1.66 -3.73
N SER A 163 -24.87 -0.79 -4.68
CA SER A 163 -26.20 -0.80 -5.32
C SER A 163 -26.43 -2.04 -6.19
N LEU A 164 -25.39 -2.56 -6.85
CA LEU A 164 -25.46 -3.73 -7.73
C LEU A 164 -25.62 -5.04 -6.94
N ALA A 165 -25.23 -5.06 -5.66
CA ALA A 165 -25.41 -6.22 -4.79
C ALA A 165 -26.90 -6.54 -4.53
N PHE A 166 -27.80 -5.56 -4.70
CA PHE A 166 -29.23 -5.71 -4.47
C PHE A 166 -30.05 -5.96 -5.75
N GLU A 167 -29.62 -5.47 -6.91
CA GLU A 167 -30.33 -5.63 -8.19
C GLU A 167 -29.51 -6.42 -9.22
N SER A 168 -29.72 -7.74 -9.27
CA SER A 168 -29.14 -8.60 -10.31
C SER A 168 -29.90 -8.41 -11.63
N SER A 169 -29.59 -7.33 -12.36
CA SER A 169 -30.16 -7.06 -13.68
C SER A 169 -29.30 -7.65 -14.81
N GLU A 170 -29.94 -7.98 -15.93
CA GLU A 170 -29.30 -8.47 -17.15
C GLU A 170 -28.22 -7.49 -17.70
N ARG A 171 -28.31 -6.20 -17.32
CA ARG A 171 -27.34 -5.15 -17.66
C ARG A 171 -26.02 -5.25 -16.89
N ALA A 172 -25.94 -6.09 -15.85
CA ALA A 172 -24.74 -6.27 -15.05
C ALA A 172 -23.75 -7.30 -15.62
N LEU A 173 -24.18 -8.16 -16.56
CA LEU A 173 -23.36 -9.21 -17.20
C LEU A 173 -22.03 -8.72 -17.81
N PRO A 174 -21.95 -7.53 -18.47
CA PRO A 174 -20.70 -7.02 -19.03
C PRO A 174 -19.65 -6.64 -17.97
N ARG A 175 -20.04 -6.44 -16.71
CA ARG A 175 -19.15 -5.95 -15.63
C ARG A 175 -18.42 -7.06 -14.87
N ARG A 176 -18.55 -8.32 -15.32
CA ARG A 176 -17.89 -9.47 -14.68
C ARG A 176 -16.37 -9.29 -14.57
N ASP A 177 -15.74 -8.84 -15.65
CA ASP A 177 -14.29 -8.69 -15.69
C ASP A 177 -13.82 -7.53 -14.80
N GLU A 178 -14.62 -6.46 -14.69
CA GLU A 178 -14.39 -5.34 -13.78
C GLU A 178 -14.45 -5.80 -12.31
N LEU A 179 -15.50 -6.55 -11.94
CA LEU A 179 -15.64 -7.12 -10.59
C LEU A 179 -14.50 -8.09 -10.26
N ARG A 180 -14.09 -8.92 -11.21
CA ARG A 180 -12.95 -9.82 -11.05
C ARG A 180 -11.64 -9.05 -10.85
N ALA A 181 -11.43 -7.98 -11.61
CA ALA A 181 -10.26 -7.13 -11.47
C ALA A 181 -10.25 -6.41 -10.11
N ARG A 182 -11.41 -5.92 -9.65
CA ARG A 182 -11.58 -5.34 -8.30
C ARG A 182 -11.27 -6.34 -7.19
N PHE A 183 -11.86 -7.53 -7.25
CA PHE A 183 -11.59 -8.61 -6.30
C PHE A 183 -10.09 -8.93 -6.24
N SER A 184 -9.45 -9.04 -7.40
CA SER A 184 -8.02 -9.31 -7.50
C SER A 184 -7.18 -8.18 -6.89
N ARG A 185 -7.56 -6.90 -7.09
CA ARG A 185 -6.91 -5.74 -6.48
C ARG A 185 -7.04 -5.75 -4.95
N VAL A 186 -8.25 -5.96 -4.41
CA VAL A 186 -8.49 -6.02 -2.95
C VAL A 186 -7.72 -7.19 -2.32
N LEU A 187 -7.74 -8.36 -2.96
CA LEU A 187 -6.97 -9.52 -2.49
C LEU A 187 -5.47 -9.23 -2.49
N ALA A 188 -4.94 -8.56 -3.52
CA ALA A 188 -3.54 -8.15 -3.56
C ALA A 188 -3.18 -7.19 -2.43
N LEU A 189 -4.05 -6.22 -2.11
CA LEU A 189 -3.85 -5.30 -0.98
C LEU A 189 -3.86 -6.04 0.36
N ARG A 190 -4.80 -6.98 0.58
CA ARG A 190 -4.84 -7.84 1.77
C ARG A 190 -3.55 -8.64 1.92
N MET A 191 -3.08 -9.28 0.84
CA MET A 191 -1.82 -10.02 0.85
C MET A 191 -0.62 -9.12 1.20
N ARG A 192 -0.55 -7.91 0.64
CA ARG A 192 0.49 -6.93 0.98
C ARG A 192 0.45 -6.54 2.46
N LEU A 193 -0.75 -6.26 2.99
CA LEU A 193 -0.92 -5.90 4.40
C LEU A 193 -0.55 -7.05 5.34
N SER A 194 -0.95 -8.28 5.03
CA SER A 194 -0.58 -9.48 5.81
C SER A 194 0.93 -9.69 5.87
N ARG A 195 1.67 -9.34 4.81
CA ARG A 195 3.14 -9.41 4.78
C ARG A 195 3.80 -8.28 5.55
N LEU A 196 3.19 -7.10 5.56
CA LEU A 196 3.69 -5.93 6.27
C LEU A 196 3.47 -6.03 7.79
N ALA A 197 2.36 -6.63 8.22
CA ALA A 197 1.91 -6.63 9.60
C ALA A 197 2.93 -7.18 10.62
N PRO A 198 3.63 -8.31 10.38
CA PRO A 198 4.64 -8.81 11.31
C PRO A 198 5.76 -7.81 11.56
N ARG A 199 6.16 -7.03 10.55
CA ARG A 199 7.20 -5.98 10.70
C ARG A 199 6.68 -4.77 11.44
N ALA A 200 5.47 -4.32 11.12
CA ALA A 200 4.86 -3.18 11.80
C ALA A 200 4.67 -3.46 13.30
N LEU A 201 4.36 -4.70 13.67
CA LEU A 201 4.03 -5.09 15.05
C LEU A 201 5.17 -5.78 15.81
N LEU A 202 6.35 -5.95 15.21
CA LEU A 202 7.46 -6.71 15.83
C LEU A 202 7.92 -6.07 17.15
N PRO A 203 7.79 -6.69 18.32
CA PRO A 203 8.25 -6.06 19.56
C PRO A 203 9.77 -5.81 19.53
N HIS A 204 10.24 -4.81 20.27
CA HIS A 204 11.67 -4.60 20.44
C HIS A 204 12.30 -5.79 21.17
N VAL A 205 13.53 -6.14 20.78
CA VAL A 205 14.31 -7.20 21.45
C VAL A 205 15.06 -6.62 22.63
N HIS A 206 15.03 -7.30 23.79
CA HIS A 206 15.81 -6.91 24.97
C HIS A 206 17.26 -7.45 24.88
N PRO A 207 18.27 -6.67 25.34
CA PRO A 207 18.19 -5.31 25.90
C PRO A 207 17.97 -4.23 24.82
N PRO A 208 17.33 -3.08 25.17
CA PRO A 208 16.99 -2.06 24.19
C PRO A 208 18.24 -1.38 23.64
N THR A 209 18.46 -1.53 22.34
CA THR A 209 19.48 -0.79 21.59
C THR A 209 18.94 0.57 21.16
N LEU A 210 19.83 1.51 20.83
CA LEU A 210 19.45 2.81 20.25
C LEU A 210 18.56 2.64 18.99
N ALA A 211 18.89 1.65 18.15
CA ALA A 211 18.14 1.29 16.96
C ALA A 211 16.74 0.75 17.28
N SER A 212 16.61 -0.13 18.28
CA SER A 212 15.30 -0.66 18.68
C SER A 212 14.43 0.39 19.36
N GLN A 213 15.01 1.30 20.14
CA GLN A 213 14.31 2.45 20.70
C GLN A 213 13.80 3.39 19.61
N LEU A 214 14.63 3.69 18.59
CA LEU A 214 14.20 4.49 17.45
C LEU A 214 13.00 3.86 16.75
N ALA A 215 13.10 2.58 16.41
CA ALA A 215 12.04 1.84 15.74
C ALA A 215 10.73 1.89 16.56
N GLU A 216 10.79 1.62 17.87
CA GLU A 216 9.63 1.70 18.76
C GLU A 216 8.98 3.08 18.72
N ARG A 217 9.77 4.13 18.96
CA ARG A 217 9.25 5.51 19.02
C ARG A 217 8.68 5.97 17.69
N LEU A 218 9.28 5.60 16.56
CA LEU A 218 8.73 5.91 15.25
C LEU A 218 7.40 5.21 15.03
N ARG A 219 7.24 3.95 15.46
CA ARG A 219 5.98 3.21 15.33
C ARG A 219 4.87 3.78 16.19
N GLU A 220 5.17 4.11 17.44
CA GLU A 220 4.22 4.78 18.35
C GLU A 220 3.79 6.13 17.79
N ARG A 221 4.75 6.97 17.35
CA ARG A 221 4.45 8.30 16.81
C ARG A 221 3.71 8.24 15.48
N ALA A 222 4.01 7.26 14.64
CA ALA A 222 3.29 7.02 13.39
C ALA A 222 1.96 6.27 13.58
N ARG A 223 1.62 5.88 14.82
CA ARG A 223 0.41 5.13 15.20
C ARG A 223 0.20 3.89 14.33
N LEU A 224 1.28 3.13 14.10
CA LEU A 224 1.24 1.99 13.19
C LEU A 224 0.22 0.92 13.63
N PRO A 225 0.14 0.53 14.92
CA PRO A 225 -0.83 -0.49 15.34
C PRO A 225 -2.28 -0.08 15.05
N GLU A 226 -2.65 1.16 15.40
CA GLU A 226 -4.02 1.67 15.23
C GLU A 226 -4.38 1.81 13.75
N ARG A 227 -3.46 2.35 12.94
CA ARG A 227 -3.65 2.50 11.49
C ARG A 227 -3.79 1.14 10.81
N LEU A 228 -2.97 0.17 11.22
CA LEU A 228 -3.00 -1.17 10.67
C LEU A 228 -4.32 -1.88 10.98
N GLU A 229 -4.86 -1.70 12.19
CA GLU A 229 -6.15 -2.26 12.57
C GLU A 229 -7.30 -1.61 11.78
N HIS A 230 -7.33 -0.28 11.71
CA HIS A 230 -8.32 0.45 10.91
C HIS A 230 -8.30 0.06 9.44
N LEU A 231 -7.10 -0.14 8.87
CA LEU A 231 -6.92 -0.57 7.49
C LEU A 231 -7.39 -2.02 7.26
N ARG A 232 -7.19 -2.91 8.24
CA ARG A 232 -7.71 -4.28 8.18
C ARG A 232 -9.23 -4.28 8.14
N GLU A 233 -9.88 -3.49 9.00
CA GLU A 233 -11.33 -3.36 9.03
C GLU A 233 -11.87 -2.84 7.68
N LYS A 234 -11.27 -1.77 7.14
CA LYS A 234 -11.64 -1.21 5.83
C LYS A 234 -11.50 -2.22 4.69
N LEU A 235 -10.39 -2.95 4.65
CA LEU A 235 -10.15 -3.97 3.62
C LEU A 235 -11.09 -5.16 3.77
N GLU A 236 -11.46 -5.53 4.99
CA GLU A 236 -12.42 -6.59 5.25
C GLU A 236 -13.81 -6.21 4.72
N LEU A 237 -14.27 -4.99 5.00
CA LEU A 237 -15.53 -4.47 4.45
C LEU A 237 -15.53 -4.44 2.92
N GLN A 238 -14.44 -3.93 2.30
CA GLN A 238 -14.28 -3.92 0.85
C GLN A 238 -14.33 -5.34 0.26
N PHE A 239 -13.65 -6.27 0.90
CA PHE A 239 -13.61 -7.66 0.46
C PHE A 239 -15.00 -8.31 0.51
N GLN A 240 -15.71 -8.16 1.64
CA GLN A 240 -17.05 -8.72 1.82
C GLN A 240 -18.05 -8.17 0.81
N ALA A 241 -18.00 -6.86 0.53
CA ALA A 241 -18.88 -6.24 -0.45
C ALA A 241 -18.63 -6.76 -1.87
N VAL A 242 -17.36 -6.86 -2.28
CA VAL A 242 -17.00 -7.40 -3.61
C VAL A 242 -17.29 -8.90 -3.69
N GLU A 243 -17.06 -9.66 -2.62
CA GLU A 243 -17.38 -11.09 -2.56
C GLU A 243 -18.88 -11.33 -2.71
N LEU A 244 -19.71 -10.59 -1.97
CA LEU A 244 -21.16 -10.69 -2.07
C LEU A 244 -21.65 -10.35 -3.48
N ALA A 245 -21.15 -9.27 -4.08
CA ALA A 245 -21.46 -8.91 -5.46
C ALA A 245 -21.06 -10.03 -6.45
N SER A 246 -19.90 -10.64 -6.25
CA SER A 246 -19.43 -11.76 -7.07
C SER A 246 -20.29 -13.02 -6.90
N GLN A 247 -20.72 -13.34 -5.69
CA GLN A 247 -21.60 -14.49 -5.42
C GLN A 247 -22.96 -14.30 -6.10
N ARG A 248 -23.58 -13.13 -5.93
CA ARG A 248 -24.87 -12.80 -6.58
C ARG A 248 -24.79 -12.87 -8.10
N PHE A 249 -23.68 -12.41 -8.67
CA PHE A 249 -23.45 -12.53 -10.09
C PHE A 249 -23.36 -14.00 -10.55
N SER A 250 -22.65 -14.84 -9.80
CA SER A 250 -22.53 -16.26 -10.09
C SER A 250 -23.88 -16.98 -10.01
N ASP A 251 -24.68 -16.69 -8.99
CA ASP A 251 -26.02 -17.26 -8.81
C ASP A 251 -26.95 -16.90 -9.97
N TYR A 252 -26.93 -15.63 -10.42
CA TYR A 252 -27.71 -15.19 -11.58
C TYR A 252 -27.29 -15.91 -12.86
N ALA A 253 -25.98 -16.05 -13.09
CA ALA A 253 -25.45 -16.76 -14.26
C ALA A 253 -25.88 -18.25 -14.25
N LEU A 254 -25.80 -18.91 -13.09
CA LEU A 254 -26.25 -20.29 -12.90
C LEU A 254 -27.75 -20.43 -13.15
N ALA A 255 -28.58 -19.55 -12.58
CA ALA A 255 -30.03 -19.55 -12.78
C ALA A 255 -30.41 -19.41 -14.26
N ARG A 256 -29.72 -18.54 -15.01
CA ARG A 256 -29.96 -18.36 -16.45
C ARG A 256 -29.57 -19.61 -17.25
N THR A 257 -28.42 -20.21 -16.96
CA THR A 257 -28.04 -21.47 -17.62
C THR A 257 -29.00 -22.60 -17.29
N GLY A 258 -29.49 -22.68 -16.06
CA GLY A 258 -30.54 -23.61 -15.64
C GLY A 258 -31.83 -23.43 -16.42
N HIS A 259 -32.32 -22.19 -16.56
CA HIS A 259 -33.54 -21.90 -17.32
C HIS A 259 -33.39 -22.21 -18.82
N SER A 260 -32.22 -21.95 -19.41
CA SER A 260 -31.95 -22.32 -20.80
C SER A 260 -31.97 -23.84 -21.00
N LEU A 261 -31.45 -24.59 -20.03
CA LEU A 261 -31.43 -26.05 -20.06
C LEU A 261 -32.83 -26.64 -19.86
N GLU A 262 -33.63 -26.03 -18.97
CA GLU A 262 -35.04 -26.37 -18.78
C GLU A 262 -35.83 -26.21 -20.08
N TRP A 263 -35.66 -25.09 -20.79
CA TRP A 263 -36.31 -24.86 -22.09
C TRP A 263 -35.88 -25.89 -23.15
N VAL A 264 -34.60 -26.25 -23.20
CA VAL A 264 -34.10 -27.28 -24.12
C VAL A 264 -34.77 -28.63 -23.82
N ILE A 265 -34.91 -29.00 -22.55
CA ILE A 265 -35.59 -30.23 -22.13
C ILE A 265 -37.07 -30.21 -22.53
N ILE A 266 -37.77 -29.10 -22.29
CA ILE A 266 -39.20 -28.95 -22.66
C ILE A 266 -39.39 -29.09 -24.17
N VAL A 267 -38.55 -28.46 -24.99
CA VAL A 267 -38.62 -28.54 -26.46
C VAL A 267 -38.35 -29.97 -26.96
N LEU A 268 -37.36 -30.65 -26.38
CA LEU A 268 -37.06 -32.06 -26.72
C LEU A 268 -38.23 -32.99 -26.36
N LEU A 269 -38.79 -32.85 -25.16
CA LEU A 269 -39.97 -33.61 -24.71
C LEU A 269 -41.20 -33.35 -25.59
N ALA A 270 -41.44 -32.10 -25.99
CA ALA A 270 -42.51 -31.76 -26.91
C ALA A 270 -42.30 -32.40 -28.29
N GLY A 271 -41.08 -32.34 -28.82
CA GLY A 271 -40.71 -32.99 -30.07
C GLY A 271 -40.91 -34.51 -30.05
N GLN A 272 -40.47 -35.17 -28.98
CA GLN A 272 -40.69 -36.61 -28.77
C GLN A 272 -42.19 -36.95 -28.70
N THR A 273 -42.97 -36.13 -28.00
CA THR A 273 -44.42 -36.32 -27.88
C THR A 273 -45.12 -36.19 -29.24
N ILE A 274 -44.71 -35.21 -30.05
CA ILE A 274 -45.24 -35.02 -31.41
C ILE A 274 -44.86 -36.21 -32.30
N LEU A 275 -43.62 -36.68 -32.24
CA LEU A 275 -43.16 -37.84 -33.02
C LEU A 275 -43.98 -39.09 -32.68
N LEU A 276 -44.15 -39.38 -31.39
CA LEU A 276 -44.98 -40.50 -30.91
C LEU A 276 -46.44 -40.37 -31.36
N LEU A 277 -46.99 -39.15 -31.37
CA LEU A 277 -48.35 -38.89 -31.85
C LEU A 277 -48.48 -39.19 -33.35
N VAL A 278 -47.48 -38.79 -34.15
CA VAL A 278 -47.44 -39.05 -35.59
C VAL A 278 -47.32 -40.55 -35.86
N GLU A 279 -46.46 -41.27 -35.15
CA GLU A 279 -46.33 -42.73 -35.26
C GLU A 279 -47.65 -43.44 -34.92
N LEU A 280 -48.34 -43.00 -33.85
CA LEU A 280 -49.64 -43.55 -33.46
C LEU A 280 -50.69 -43.33 -34.57
N LEU A 281 -50.79 -42.12 -35.11
CA LEU A 281 -51.74 -41.79 -36.18
C LEU A 281 -51.42 -42.54 -37.48
N ALA A 282 -50.14 -42.67 -37.82
CA ALA A 282 -49.70 -43.45 -38.97
C ALA A 282 -50.02 -44.94 -38.80
N GLY A 283 -49.89 -45.49 -37.58
CA GLY A 283 -50.26 -46.86 -37.26
C GLY A 283 -51.76 -47.13 -37.35
N TYR A 284 -52.61 -46.16 -36.96
CA TYR A 284 -54.06 -46.27 -37.09
C TYR A 284 -54.58 -46.09 -38.52
N GLY A 285 -53.88 -45.33 -39.37
CA GLY A 285 -54.24 -45.13 -40.77
C GLY A 285 -53.82 -46.26 -41.71
N ALA A 286 -53.04 -47.23 -41.23
CA ALA A 286 -52.54 -48.38 -41.99
C ALA A 286 -53.33 -49.69 -41.75
N ALA A 287 -54.44 -49.62 -41.00
CA ALA A 287 -55.40 -50.71 -40.80
C ALA A 287 -56.70 -50.43 -41.58
#